data_AF-A0A6J5ESG4-F1
#
_entry.id   AF-A0A6J5ESG4-F1
#
_cell.length_a   1.000
_cell.length_b   1.000
_cell.length_c   1.000
_cell.angle_alpha   90.00
_cell.angle_beta   90.00
_cell.angle_gamma   90.00
#
_symmetry.space_group_name_H-M   'P 1'
#
loop_
_entity.id
_entity.type
_entity.pdbx_description
1 polymer ?
#
loop_
_entity_poly.entity_id
_entity_poly.type
_entity_poly.pdbx_seq_one_letter_code
_entity_poly.pdbx_strand_id
1 'polypeptide(L)'
;MSDHDNEQCGTGADDAAELAARLTGYRRRRQTLFDWMHPQRLAGFPFAAPARGCGSTHAAALADAFLDDAGWPMPPWHAFDVPGAALLRLPVRECLAAFRLRALLEHTDDVRSWIDRPRRTLLCDWVGVHGARVLLTRPRDLDSGVPAGAPRAAPPGPASADALAWRGLRLFERECGWPPGGPLALAQFALPEEQADDANAALDDAHAVDGETAGLSIVSQLSDLFPEHL
;
A
#
# COMPACT_ATOMS: atom_id res chain seq x y z
N MET A 1 43.90 22.51 -16.24
CA MET A 1 42.82 23.45 -16.61
C MET A 1 41.94 22.77 -17.62
N SER A 2 40.65 22.52 -17.43
CA SER A 2 39.78 22.29 -16.27
C SER A 2 38.47 21.90 -16.94
N ASP A 3 38.07 20.63 -16.84
CA ASP A 3 36.77 20.14 -17.33
C ASP A 3 36.25 19.11 -16.33
N HIS A 4 35.65 19.59 -15.22
CA HIS A 4 35.03 18.76 -14.17
C HIS A 4 33.81 19.49 -13.56
N ASP A 5 32.95 20.09 -14.39
CA ASP A 5 31.68 20.69 -13.92
C ASP A 5 30.57 20.45 -14.94
N ASN A 6 30.06 19.21 -15.07
CA ASN A 6 28.72 19.02 -15.68
C ASN A 6 28.02 17.68 -15.40
N GLU A 7 27.97 17.21 -14.15
CA GLU A 7 27.24 15.96 -13.83
C GLU A 7 26.36 16.01 -12.57
N GLN A 8 25.96 17.22 -12.11
CA GLN A 8 25.11 17.39 -10.93
C GLN A 8 23.75 18.06 -11.19
N CYS A 9 23.44 18.45 -12.44
CA CYS A 9 22.21 19.21 -12.74
C CYS A 9 20.97 18.34 -13.04
N GLY A 10 21.11 17.01 -13.11
CA GLY A 10 20.01 16.08 -13.44
C GLY A 10 19.23 15.57 -12.23
N THR A 11 19.92 15.19 -11.15
CA THR A 11 19.31 14.46 -10.02
C THR A 11 18.30 15.31 -9.23
N GLY A 12 18.61 16.59 -9.00
CA GLY A 12 17.71 17.47 -8.22
C GLY A 12 16.40 17.84 -8.92
N ALA A 13 16.36 17.82 -10.25
CA ALA A 13 15.14 18.08 -11.01
C ALA A 13 14.20 16.86 -11.01
N ASP A 14 14.78 15.67 -11.14
CA ASP A 14 14.05 14.39 -11.09
C ASP A 14 13.48 14.13 -9.68
N ASP A 15 14.25 14.42 -8.63
CA ASP A 15 13.78 14.29 -7.23
C ASP A 15 12.62 15.24 -6.93
N ALA A 16 12.68 16.49 -7.43
CA ALA A 16 11.60 17.46 -7.28
C ALA A 16 10.33 17.06 -8.04
N ALA A 17 10.48 16.50 -9.25
CA ALA A 17 9.37 16.00 -10.05
C ALA A 17 8.67 14.80 -9.37
N GLU A 18 9.45 13.86 -8.82
CA GLU A 18 8.93 12.73 -8.06
C GLU A 18 8.18 13.16 -6.79
N LEU A 19 8.74 14.11 -6.04
CA LEU A 19 8.07 14.67 -4.87
C LEU A 19 6.75 15.35 -5.26
N ALA A 20 6.74 16.14 -6.34
CA ALA A 20 5.53 16.79 -6.84
C ALA A 20 4.47 15.77 -7.28
N ALA A 21 4.87 14.66 -7.91
CA ALA A 21 3.97 13.57 -8.29
C ALA A 21 3.34 12.90 -7.06
N ARG A 22 4.13 12.64 -6.02
CA ARG A 22 3.64 12.06 -4.74
C ARG A 22 2.65 12.99 -4.03
N LEU A 23 2.96 14.29 -3.96
CA LEU A 23 2.08 15.31 -3.38
C LEU A 23 0.76 15.42 -4.17
N THR A 24 0.85 15.39 -5.50
CA THR A 24 -0.33 15.42 -6.38
C THR A 24 -1.20 14.17 -6.18
N GLY A 25 -0.59 12.99 -6.10
CA GLY A 25 -1.28 11.73 -5.81
C GLY A 25 -2.00 11.75 -4.46
N TYR A 26 -1.33 12.25 -3.42
CA TYR A 26 -1.93 12.39 -2.10
C TYR A 26 -3.10 13.38 -2.08
N ARG A 27 -2.92 14.56 -2.67
CA ARG A 27 -4.00 15.56 -2.80
C ARG A 27 -5.21 14.97 -3.52
N ARG A 28 -4.99 14.26 -4.63
CA ARG A 28 -6.07 13.60 -5.37
C ARG A 28 -6.81 12.59 -4.47
N ARG A 29 -6.08 11.76 -3.73
CA ARG A 29 -6.69 10.78 -2.80
C ARG A 29 -7.58 11.46 -1.76
N ARG A 30 -7.11 12.55 -1.14
CA ARG A 30 -7.92 13.34 -0.19
C ARG A 30 -9.20 13.86 -0.84
N GLN A 31 -9.08 14.49 -2.01
CA GLN A 31 -10.21 15.10 -2.70
C GLN A 31 -11.27 14.08 -3.15
N THR A 32 -10.85 12.85 -3.48
CA THR A 32 -11.76 11.78 -3.92
C THR A 32 -12.02 10.76 -2.81
N LEU A 33 -11.78 11.10 -1.53
CA LEU A 33 -11.88 10.19 -0.38
C LEU A 33 -13.16 9.35 -0.39
N PHE A 34 -14.31 10.01 -0.55
CA PHE A 34 -15.60 9.33 -0.51
C PHE A 34 -15.83 8.36 -1.67
N ASP A 35 -15.08 8.46 -2.77
CA ASP A 35 -15.22 7.56 -3.92
C ASP A 35 -14.62 6.18 -3.66
N TRP A 36 -13.56 6.12 -2.85
CA TRP A 36 -12.82 4.89 -2.58
C TRP A 36 -12.87 4.43 -1.12
N MET A 37 -13.44 5.23 -0.21
CA MET A 37 -13.64 4.84 1.19
C MET A 37 -14.46 3.55 1.28
N HIS A 38 -14.11 2.69 2.24
CA HIS A 38 -14.77 1.43 2.47
C HIS A 38 -16.27 1.63 2.78
N PRO A 39 -17.20 0.83 2.20
CA PRO A 39 -18.63 0.99 2.42
C PRO A 39 -19.06 0.96 3.89
N GLN A 40 -18.43 0.13 4.73
CA GLN A 40 -18.73 0.11 6.17
C GLN A 40 -18.35 1.41 6.88
N ARG A 41 -17.24 2.04 6.47
CA ARG A 41 -16.86 3.37 7.00
C ARG A 41 -17.85 4.43 6.53
N LEU A 42 -18.19 4.42 5.24
CA LEU A 42 -19.18 5.34 4.66
C LEU A 42 -20.54 5.26 5.36
N ALA A 43 -20.98 4.05 5.75
CA ALA A 43 -22.23 3.85 6.47
C ALA A 43 -22.26 4.56 7.84
N GLY A 44 -21.09 4.80 8.45
CA GLY A 44 -20.96 5.59 9.67
C GLY A 44 -21.13 7.10 9.48
N PHE A 45 -21.17 7.59 8.23
CA PHE A 45 -21.20 9.02 7.92
C PHE A 45 -22.48 9.42 7.17
N PRO A 46 -23.42 10.11 7.84
CA PRO A 46 -24.72 10.45 7.23
C PRO A 46 -24.60 11.35 5.98
N PHE A 47 -23.48 12.04 5.80
CA PHE A 47 -23.24 12.99 4.72
C PHE A 47 -22.51 12.38 3.50
N ALA A 48 -21.97 11.17 3.62
CA ALA A 48 -21.07 10.63 2.59
C ALA A 48 -21.80 10.16 1.31
N ALA A 49 -23.04 9.69 1.43
CA ALA A 49 -23.88 9.35 0.27
C ALA A 49 -24.32 10.61 -0.53
N PRO A 50 -24.83 11.68 0.11
CA PRO A 50 -25.06 12.96 -0.56
C PRO A 50 -23.81 13.57 -1.20
N ALA A 51 -22.65 13.45 -0.55
CA ALA A 51 -21.38 14.02 -1.04
C ALA A 51 -20.99 13.53 -2.43
N ARG A 52 -21.24 12.25 -2.73
CA ARG A 52 -21.00 11.65 -4.06
C ARG A 52 -21.90 12.22 -5.16
N GLY A 53 -23.04 12.80 -4.80
CA GLY A 53 -23.98 13.46 -5.72
C GLY A 53 -23.73 14.95 -5.91
N CYS A 54 -22.84 15.56 -5.11
CA CYS A 54 -22.48 16.96 -5.25
C CYS A 54 -21.40 17.16 -6.34
N GLY A 55 -21.25 18.39 -6.83
CA GLY A 55 -20.14 18.73 -7.74
C GLY A 55 -18.78 18.43 -7.11
N SER A 56 -17.80 18.04 -7.94
CA SER A 56 -16.48 17.57 -7.50
C SER A 56 -15.77 18.51 -6.52
N THR A 57 -15.88 19.83 -6.72
CA THR A 57 -15.29 20.82 -5.81
C THR A 57 -15.89 20.78 -4.40
N HIS A 58 -17.20 20.58 -4.28
CA HIS A 58 -17.87 20.52 -2.98
C HIS A 58 -17.57 19.20 -2.26
N ALA A 59 -17.57 18.08 -2.99
CA ALA A 59 -17.17 16.78 -2.45
C ALA A 59 -15.73 16.81 -1.92
N ALA A 60 -14.82 17.44 -2.66
CA ALA A 60 -13.42 17.61 -2.24
C ALA A 60 -13.28 18.47 -0.97
N ALA A 61 -13.99 19.60 -0.88
CA ALA A 61 -13.97 20.45 0.31
C ALA A 61 -14.54 19.72 1.55
N LEU A 62 -15.59 18.93 1.37
CA LEU A 62 -16.17 18.12 2.44
C LEU A 62 -15.22 17.00 2.87
N ALA A 63 -14.52 16.37 1.93
CA ALA A 63 -13.53 15.34 2.22
C ALA A 63 -12.35 15.90 3.03
N ASP A 64 -11.83 17.07 2.66
CA ASP A 64 -10.78 17.74 3.42
C ASP A 64 -11.25 18.14 4.82
N ALA A 65 -12.42 18.76 4.95
CA ALA A 65 -12.99 19.12 6.25
C ALA A 65 -13.24 17.90 7.15
N PHE A 66 -13.71 16.80 6.57
CA PHE A 66 -13.89 15.52 7.28
C PHE A 66 -12.55 14.98 7.79
N LEU A 67 -11.51 14.96 6.96
CA LEU A 67 -10.19 14.47 7.36
C LEU A 67 -9.61 15.33 8.48
N ASP A 68 -9.75 16.65 8.39
CA ASP A 68 -9.25 17.54 9.43
C ASP A 68 -9.99 17.35 10.76
N ASP A 69 -11.32 17.21 10.75
CA ASP A 69 -12.15 16.90 11.94
C ASP A 69 -11.80 15.53 12.54
N ALA A 70 -11.55 14.53 11.69
CA ALA A 70 -11.13 13.19 12.10
C ALA A 70 -9.67 13.11 12.59
N GLY A 71 -8.95 14.24 12.67
CA GLY A 71 -7.57 14.28 13.16
C GLY A 71 -6.51 13.85 12.13
N TRP A 72 -6.82 13.96 10.84
CA TRP A 72 -5.95 13.64 9.70
C TRP A 72 -5.51 14.91 8.94
N PRO A 73 -4.72 15.80 9.56
CA PRO A 73 -4.24 17.00 8.90
C PRO A 73 -3.28 16.64 7.75
N MET A 74 -3.01 17.62 6.89
CA MET A 74 -1.98 17.50 5.86
C MET A 74 -0.61 17.18 6.49
N PRO A 75 0.05 16.04 6.12
CA PRO A 75 1.38 15.73 6.58
C PRO A 75 2.40 16.78 6.11
N PRO A 76 3.50 16.99 6.85
CA PRO A 76 4.55 17.88 6.39
C PRO A 76 5.22 17.32 5.12
N TRP A 77 5.75 18.21 4.27
CA TRP A 77 6.27 17.83 2.95
C TRP A 77 7.39 16.77 2.99
N HIS A 78 8.22 16.76 4.03
CA HIS A 78 9.31 15.78 4.18
C HIS A 78 8.78 14.34 4.38
N ALA A 79 7.53 14.17 4.81
CA ALA A 79 6.91 12.85 4.93
C ALA A 79 6.65 12.17 3.57
N PHE A 80 6.74 12.92 2.47
CA PHE A 80 6.61 12.43 1.09
C PHE A 80 7.96 12.08 0.45
N ASP A 81 9.06 12.42 1.11
CA ASP A 81 10.43 12.18 0.67
C ASP A 81 11.02 10.89 1.27
N VAL A 82 10.19 9.84 1.28
CA VAL A 82 10.59 8.50 1.70
C VAL A 82 10.32 7.52 0.55
N PRO A 83 11.15 6.48 0.34
CA PRO A 83 10.99 5.58 -0.80
C PRO A 83 9.58 4.99 -0.93
N GLY A 84 8.99 4.58 0.20
CA GLY A 84 7.65 3.99 0.22
C GLY A 84 6.53 4.95 -0.22
N ALA A 85 6.74 6.27 -0.18
CA ALA A 85 5.77 7.25 -0.66
C ALA A 85 5.53 7.17 -2.17
N ALA A 86 6.36 6.45 -2.94
CA ALA A 86 6.09 6.14 -4.35
C ALA A 86 4.73 5.46 -4.57
N LEU A 87 4.23 4.70 -3.58
CA LEU A 87 2.90 4.10 -3.64
C LEU A 87 1.76 5.13 -3.75
N LEU A 88 1.98 6.40 -3.39
CA LEU A 88 1.00 7.48 -3.53
C LEU A 88 0.65 7.80 -4.98
N ARG A 89 1.53 7.46 -5.92
CA ARG A 89 1.30 7.63 -7.36
C ARG A 89 0.22 6.69 -7.89
N LEU A 90 0.06 5.53 -7.26
CA LEU A 90 -0.95 4.55 -7.65
C LEU A 90 -2.36 5.03 -7.27
N PRO A 91 -3.41 4.61 -8.01
CA PRO A 91 -4.75 4.67 -7.47
C PRO A 91 -4.89 3.78 -6.23
N VAL A 92 -5.87 4.07 -5.37
CA VAL A 92 -6.01 3.42 -4.06
C VAL A 92 -6.18 1.90 -4.19
N ARG A 93 -6.91 1.44 -5.21
CA ARG A 93 -7.12 0.01 -5.46
C ARG A 93 -5.80 -0.74 -5.68
N GLU A 94 -4.92 -0.19 -6.50
CA GLU A 94 -3.60 -0.77 -6.79
C GLU A 94 -2.64 -0.62 -5.61
N CYS A 95 -2.77 0.45 -4.82
CA CYS A 95 -2.09 0.57 -3.53
C CYS A 95 -2.49 -0.59 -2.58
N LEU A 96 -3.79 -0.91 -2.48
CA LEU A 96 -4.25 -2.06 -1.70
C LEU A 96 -3.77 -3.40 -2.27
N ALA A 97 -3.68 -3.51 -3.61
CA ALA A 97 -3.12 -4.69 -4.26
C ALA A 97 -1.65 -4.90 -3.87
N ALA A 98 -0.85 -3.82 -3.80
CA ALA A 98 0.53 -3.87 -3.32
C ALA A 98 0.62 -4.31 -1.85
N PHE A 99 -0.29 -3.84 -0.99
CA PHE A 99 -0.36 -4.29 0.41
C PHE A 99 -0.67 -5.79 0.51
N ARG A 100 -1.69 -6.26 -0.21
CA ARG A 100 -2.03 -7.69 -0.26
C ARG A 100 -0.88 -8.53 -0.78
N LEU A 101 -0.20 -8.07 -1.82
CA LEU A 101 0.99 -8.72 -2.36
C LEU A 101 2.07 -8.86 -1.29
N ARG A 102 2.37 -7.79 -0.54
CA ARG A 102 3.33 -7.85 0.56
C ARG A 102 2.94 -8.87 1.61
N ALA A 103 1.68 -8.89 2.05
CA ALA A 103 1.22 -9.89 3.03
C ALA A 103 1.34 -11.33 2.50
N LEU A 104 0.98 -11.56 1.23
CA LEU A 104 1.03 -12.88 0.60
C LEU A 104 2.45 -13.43 0.40
N LEU A 105 3.47 -12.56 0.33
CA LEU A 105 4.86 -13.02 0.23
C LEU A 105 5.30 -13.86 1.44
N GLU A 106 4.70 -13.66 2.63
CA GLU A 106 4.97 -14.48 3.82
C GLU A 106 4.42 -15.92 3.69
N HIS A 107 3.53 -16.14 2.72
CA HIS A 107 2.82 -17.40 2.48
C HIS A 107 3.01 -17.91 1.05
N THR A 108 4.12 -17.54 0.39
CA THR A 108 4.34 -17.86 -1.02
C THR A 108 4.25 -19.37 -1.30
N ASP A 109 4.74 -20.23 -0.41
CA ASP A 109 4.62 -21.69 -0.55
C ASP A 109 3.15 -22.18 -0.53
N ASP A 110 2.33 -21.63 0.37
CA ASP A 110 0.92 -21.97 0.46
C ASP A 110 0.17 -21.48 -0.79
N VAL A 111 0.46 -20.26 -1.25
CA VAL A 111 -0.11 -19.70 -2.48
C VAL A 111 0.29 -20.52 -3.71
N ARG A 112 1.53 -20.99 -3.80
CA ARG A 112 1.99 -21.87 -4.91
C ARG A 112 1.26 -23.21 -4.91
N SER A 113 0.80 -23.69 -3.75
CA SER A 113 -0.01 -24.91 -3.66
C SER A 113 -1.43 -24.74 -4.22
N TRP A 114 -1.87 -23.50 -4.47
CA TRP A 114 -3.17 -23.20 -5.08
C TRP A 114 -3.13 -23.52 -6.59
N ILE A 115 -3.37 -24.79 -6.88
CA ILE A 115 -3.40 -25.34 -8.24
C ILE A 115 -4.77 -25.17 -8.90
N ASP A 116 -5.83 -24.92 -8.12
CA ASP A 116 -7.18 -24.80 -8.65
C ASP A 116 -7.43 -23.43 -9.30
N ARG A 117 -8.24 -23.45 -10.37
CA ARG A 117 -8.57 -22.26 -11.15
C ARG A 117 -9.29 -21.18 -10.32
N PRO A 118 -10.28 -21.49 -9.46
CA PRO A 118 -10.95 -20.48 -8.63
C PRO A 118 -9.98 -19.68 -7.75
N ARG A 119 -9.06 -20.35 -7.04
CA ARG A 119 -8.06 -19.66 -6.20
C ARG A 119 -7.07 -18.83 -7.02
N ARG A 120 -6.70 -19.28 -8.22
CA ARG A 120 -5.84 -18.48 -9.13
C ARG A 120 -6.54 -17.23 -9.66
N THR A 121 -7.83 -17.34 -10.01
CA THR A 121 -8.64 -16.16 -10.37
C THR A 121 -8.71 -15.19 -9.20
N LEU A 122 -9.03 -15.70 -8.01
CA LEU A 122 -9.11 -14.90 -6.79
C LEU A 122 -7.79 -14.17 -6.48
N LEU A 123 -6.66 -14.86 -6.66
CA LEU A 123 -5.33 -14.25 -6.50
C LEU A 123 -5.12 -13.09 -7.47
N CYS A 124 -5.44 -13.27 -8.75
CA CYS A 124 -5.36 -12.20 -9.75
C CYS A 124 -6.31 -11.04 -9.41
N ASP A 125 -7.50 -11.31 -8.87
CA ASP A 125 -8.44 -10.27 -8.44
C ASP A 125 -7.88 -9.44 -7.27
N TRP A 126 -7.13 -10.07 -6.37
CA TRP A 126 -6.55 -9.42 -5.19
C TRP A 126 -5.32 -8.56 -5.49
N VAL A 127 -4.37 -9.09 -6.28
CA VAL A 127 -3.04 -8.49 -6.47
C VAL A 127 -2.73 -8.10 -7.93
N GLY A 128 -3.67 -8.35 -8.85
CA GLY A 128 -3.44 -8.18 -10.28
C GLY A 128 -2.62 -9.32 -10.90
N VAL A 129 -2.58 -9.36 -12.23
CA VAL A 129 -1.90 -10.42 -12.99
C VAL A 129 -0.38 -10.42 -12.74
N HIS A 130 0.24 -9.25 -12.70
CA HIS A 130 1.68 -9.12 -12.47
C HIS A 130 2.06 -9.52 -11.03
N GLY A 131 1.31 -9.09 -10.02
CA GLY A 131 1.51 -9.51 -8.64
C GLY A 131 1.33 -11.01 -8.45
N ALA A 132 0.29 -11.60 -9.06
CA ALA A 132 0.06 -13.04 -9.03
C ALA A 132 1.23 -13.82 -9.68
N ARG A 133 1.77 -13.31 -10.79
CA ARG A 133 2.96 -13.88 -11.44
C ARG A 133 4.15 -13.88 -10.48
N VAL A 134 4.44 -12.76 -9.82
CA VAL A 134 5.56 -12.66 -8.85
C VAL A 134 5.45 -13.74 -7.77
N LEU A 135 4.27 -13.93 -7.17
CA LEU A 135 4.04 -14.94 -6.15
C LEU A 135 4.26 -16.38 -6.68
N LEU A 136 3.81 -16.65 -7.91
CA LEU A 136 3.88 -17.99 -8.49
C LEU A 136 5.25 -18.35 -9.09
N THR A 137 6.05 -17.36 -9.51
CA THR A 137 7.33 -17.59 -10.22
C THR A 137 8.57 -17.34 -9.39
N ARG A 138 8.47 -16.75 -8.19
CA ARG A 138 9.66 -16.51 -7.34
C ARG A 138 10.40 -17.85 -7.09
N PRO A 139 11.72 -17.95 -7.24
CA PRO A 139 12.46 -19.17 -6.97
C PRO A 139 12.42 -19.55 -5.48
N ARG A 140 12.33 -20.85 -5.18
CA ARG A 140 12.30 -21.40 -3.81
C ARG A 140 13.61 -21.15 -3.03
N ASP A 141 14.72 -21.03 -3.75
CA ASP A 141 16.07 -20.88 -3.18
C ASP A 141 16.39 -19.47 -2.67
N LEU A 142 15.51 -18.48 -2.89
CA LEU A 142 15.64 -17.14 -2.32
C LEU A 142 14.82 -16.95 -1.03
N ASP A 143 14.00 -17.94 -0.63
CA ASP A 143 13.27 -17.94 0.66
C ASP A 143 14.19 -18.33 1.85
N SER A 144 15.49 -18.53 1.62
CA SER A 144 16.45 -19.04 2.61
C SER A 144 16.82 -18.06 3.74
N GLY A 145 16.20 -16.88 3.80
CA GLY A 145 16.36 -15.93 4.91
C GLY A 145 15.50 -16.27 6.12
N VAL A 146 14.47 -17.11 5.98
CA VAL A 146 13.64 -17.56 7.10
C VAL A 146 14.27 -18.83 7.67
N PRO A 147 14.81 -18.82 8.91
CA PRO A 147 15.41 -20.01 9.48
C PRO A 147 14.38 -21.15 9.49
N ALA A 148 14.81 -22.33 9.03
CA ALA A 148 14.01 -23.55 9.04
C ALA A 148 13.58 -23.87 10.49
N GLY A 149 12.36 -23.46 10.86
CA GLY A 149 11.86 -23.55 12.24
C GLY A 149 11.27 -22.26 12.81
N ALA A 150 11.36 -21.12 12.10
CA ALA A 150 10.56 -19.95 12.46
C ALA A 150 9.07 -20.33 12.42
N PRO A 151 8.28 -19.97 13.45
CA PRO A 151 6.84 -20.18 13.40
C PRO A 151 6.30 -19.44 12.19
N ARG A 152 5.88 -20.20 11.17
CA ARG A 152 5.16 -19.64 10.03
C ARG A 152 3.91 -18.99 10.59
N ALA A 153 3.66 -17.73 10.20
CA ALA A 153 2.35 -17.14 10.37
C ALA A 153 1.31 -18.14 9.85
N ALA A 154 0.20 -18.31 10.58
CA ALA A 154 -0.83 -19.25 10.18
C ALA A 154 -1.17 -19.00 8.71
N PRO A 155 -1.30 -20.05 7.86
CA PRO A 155 -1.66 -19.87 6.46
C PRO A 155 -2.87 -18.96 6.41
N PRO A 156 -2.94 -18.01 5.47
CA PRO A 156 -4.12 -17.18 5.32
C PRO A 156 -5.26 -18.18 5.19
N GLY A 157 -6.16 -18.18 6.17
CA GLY A 157 -7.35 -19.01 6.13
C GLY A 157 -8.23 -18.53 4.97
N PRO A 158 -9.56 -18.48 5.13
CA PRO A 158 -10.36 -17.58 4.30
C PRO A 158 -10.05 -16.11 4.70
N ALA A 159 -8.78 -15.68 4.62
CA ALA A 159 -8.40 -14.30 4.85
C ALA A 159 -9.07 -13.46 3.76
N SER A 160 -9.87 -12.49 4.17
CA SER A 160 -10.46 -11.56 3.22
C SER A 160 -9.35 -10.76 2.54
N ALA A 161 -9.63 -10.25 1.35
CA ALA A 161 -8.76 -9.30 0.67
C ALA A 161 -8.40 -8.10 1.57
N ASP A 162 -9.30 -7.73 2.48
CA ASP A 162 -9.13 -6.60 3.39
C ASP A 162 -8.20 -6.94 4.56
N ALA A 163 -8.28 -8.15 5.12
CA ALA A 163 -7.35 -8.61 6.14
C ALA A 163 -5.90 -8.67 5.60
N LEU A 164 -5.73 -9.16 4.37
CA LEU A 164 -4.43 -9.14 3.69
C LEU A 164 -3.93 -7.71 3.43
N ALA A 165 -4.82 -6.79 3.07
CA ALA A 165 -4.45 -5.40 2.84
C ALA A 165 -4.05 -4.68 4.14
N TRP A 166 -4.77 -4.92 5.25
CA TRP A 166 -4.41 -4.41 6.57
C TRP A 166 -3.05 -4.92 7.02
N ARG A 167 -2.83 -6.24 6.95
CA ARG A 167 -1.54 -6.86 7.26
C ARG A 167 -0.42 -6.25 6.43
N GLY A 168 -0.63 -6.12 5.13
CA GLY A 168 0.32 -5.53 4.20
C GLY A 168 0.66 -4.07 4.52
N LEU A 169 -0.35 -3.24 4.79
CA LEU A 169 -0.18 -1.84 5.16
C LEU A 169 0.76 -1.72 6.37
N ARG A 170 0.53 -2.52 7.40
CA ARG A 170 1.36 -2.49 8.61
C ARG A 170 2.78 -3.01 8.40
N LEU A 171 2.95 -4.02 7.55
CA LEU A 171 4.28 -4.50 7.14
C LEU A 171 5.05 -3.39 6.42
N PHE A 172 4.39 -2.65 5.55
CA PHE A 172 4.97 -1.48 4.89
C PHE A 172 5.32 -0.35 5.86
N GLU A 173 4.45 -0.04 6.83
CA GLU A 173 4.74 0.96 7.86
C GLU A 173 6.04 0.61 8.61
N ARG A 174 6.20 -0.66 8.98
CA ARG A 174 7.39 -1.18 9.64
C ARG A 174 8.65 -1.14 8.76
N GLU A 175 8.55 -1.63 7.52
CA GLU A 175 9.71 -1.79 6.62
C GLU A 175 10.18 -0.51 5.95
N CYS A 176 9.26 0.42 5.70
CA CYS A 176 9.55 1.70 5.07
C CYS A 176 9.70 2.84 6.08
N GLY A 177 9.60 2.55 7.38
CA GLY A 177 9.74 3.53 8.46
C GLY A 177 8.70 4.64 8.38
N TRP A 178 7.48 4.33 7.95
CA TRP A 178 6.44 5.36 7.82
C TRP A 178 5.96 5.79 9.20
N PRO A 179 5.81 7.10 9.45
CA PRO A 179 5.22 7.56 10.69
C PRO A 179 3.75 7.13 10.76
N PRO A 180 3.25 6.75 11.95
CA PRO A 180 1.81 6.56 12.14
C PRO A 180 1.11 7.89 11.84
N GLY A 181 0.20 7.90 10.86
CA GLY A 181 -0.40 9.13 10.35
C GLY A 181 0.31 9.76 9.13
N GLY A 182 1.32 9.09 8.57
CA GLY A 182 2.01 9.52 7.36
C GLY A 182 1.12 9.51 6.11
N PRO A 183 1.63 9.96 4.95
CA PRO A 183 0.83 10.12 3.74
C PRO A 183 0.04 8.88 3.29
N LEU A 184 0.60 7.68 3.51
CA LEU A 184 -0.05 6.43 3.11
C LEU A 184 -1.06 5.89 4.12
N ALA A 185 -1.09 6.42 5.34
CA ALA A 185 -2.08 6.04 6.33
C ALA A 185 -3.52 6.40 5.89
N LEU A 186 -3.70 7.36 4.97
CA LEU A 186 -5.01 7.58 4.33
C LEU A 186 -5.58 6.34 3.63
N ALA A 187 -4.73 5.43 3.13
CA ALA A 187 -5.21 4.22 2.47
C ALA A 187 -6.03 3.30 3.38
N GLN A 188 -5.89 3.44 4.71
CA GLN A 188 -6.68 2.68 5.69
C GLN A 188 -8.18 3.00 5.62
N PHE A 189 -8.58 4.16 5.10
CA PHE A 189 -10.00 4.50 4.90
C PHE A 189 -10.64 3.64 3.81
N ALA A 190 -9.84 2.97 2.97
CA ALA A 190 -10.33 1.99 2.00
C ALA A 190 -10.58 0.61 2.63
N LEU A 191 -10.26 0.43 3.92
CA LEU A 191 -10.36 -0.83 4.65
C LEU A 191 -11.38 -0.71 5.80
N PRO A 192 -12.03 -1.82 6.20
CA PRO A 192 -12.94 -1.86 7.34
C PRO A 192 -12.18 -1.60 8.65
N GLU A 193 -12.78 -0.85 9.58
CA GLU A 193 -12.10 -0.48 10.84
C GLU A 193 -11.88 -1.65 11.79
N GLU A 194 -12.85 -2.56 11.84
CA GLU A 194 -12.86 -3.71 12.77
C GLU A 194 -11.64 -4.63 12.61
N GLN A 195 -11.01 -4.64 11.43
CA GLN A 195 -9.85 -5.49 11.13
C GLN A 195 -8.50 -4.83 11.45
N ALA A 196 -8.50 -3.57 11.89
CA ALA A 196 -7.28 -2.85 12.21
C ALA A 196 -6.56 -3.47 13.43
N ASP A 197 -7.32 -3.84 14.47
CA ASP A 197 -6.79 -4.39 15.71
C ASP A 197 -6.24 -5.80 15.52
N ASP A 198 -6.94 -6.65 14.76
CA ASP A 198 -6.49 -7.99 14.41
C ASP A 198 -5.16 -7.95 13.64
N ALA A 199 -5.02 -7.00 12.71
CA ALA A 199 -3.79 -6.83 11.95
C ALA A 199 -2.61 -6.36 12.81
N ASN A 200 -2.87 -5.49 13.79
CA ASN A 200 -1.89 -5.05 14.78
C ASN A 200 -1.39 -6.24 15.61
N ALA A 201 -2.30 -7.02 16.19
CA ALA A 201 -1.96 -8.20 16.98
C ALA A 201 -1.15 -9.23 16.18
N ALA A 202 -1.49 -9.46 14.91
CA ALA A 202 -0.77 -10.38 14.04
C ALA A 202 0.67 -9.93 13.71
N LEU A 203 1.03 -8.65 13.87
CA LEU A 203 2.42 -8.17 13.69
C LEU A 203 3.27 -8.42 14.92
N ASP A 204 2.69 -8.26 16.10
CA ASP A 204 3.40 -8.47 17.36
C ASP A 204 3.80 -9.95 17.52
N ASP A 205 2.97 -10.87 17.05
CA ASP A 205 3.26 -12.31 17.02
C ASP A 205 4.31 -12.69 15.97
N ALA A 206 4.42 -11.91 14.88
CA ALA A 206 5.38 -12.16 13.81
C ALA A 206 6.77 -11.64 14.23
N HIS A 207 7.59 -12.51 14.82
CA HIS A 207 8.97 -12.20 15.18
C HIS A 207 9.71 -11.50 14.03
N ALA A 208 10.37 -10.39 14.37
CA ALA A 208 11.16 -9.57 13.46
C ALA A 208 12.27 -10.42 12.82
N VAL A 209 12.00 -10.93 11.62
CA VAL A 209 13.08 -11.35 10.73
C VAL A 209 13.66 -10.05 10.16
N ASP A 210 14.60 -9.48 10.90
CA ASP A 210 15.54 -8.50 10.36
C ASP A 210 16.23 -9.15 9.16
N GLY A 211 15.98 -8.63 7.95
CA GLY A 211 16.77 -9.07 6.79
C GLY A 211 16.20 -8.81 5.40
N GLU A 212 14.88 -8.73 5.21
CA GLU A 212 14.33 -8.45 3.87
C GLU A 212 13.30 -7.33 3.89
N THR A 213 13.68 -6.20 3.29
CA THR A 213 12.78 -5.09 2.97
C THR A 213 11.92 -5.44 1.76
N ALA A 214 11.11 -6.51 1.87
CA ALA A 214 10.25 -6.97 0.79
C ALA A 214 9.29 -5.88 0.29
N GLY A 215 8.84 -4.99 1.18
CA GLY A 215 8.08 -3.79 0.85
C GLY A 215 8.89 -2.81 -0.03
N LEU A 216 10.15 -2.52 0.32
CA LEU A 216 11.01 -1.69 -0.53
C LEU A 216 11.31 -2.35 -1.89
N SER A 217 11.43 -3.68 -1.92
CA SER A 217 11.56 -4.44 -3.18
C SER A 217 10.31 -4.28 -4.06
N ILE A 218 9.10 -4.37 -3.49
CA ILE A 218 7.85 -4.08 -4.21
C ILE A 218 7.83 -2.64 -4.71
N VAL A 219 8.21 -1.67 -3.87
CA VAL A 219 8.28 -0.25 -4.21
C VAL A 219 9.23 0.03 -5.37
N SER A 220 10.37 -0.67 -5.43
CA SER A 220 11.33 -0.54 -6.54
C SER A 220 10.82 -1.12 -7.86
N GLN A 221 9.81 -1.99 -7.82
CA GLN A 221 9.24 -2.70 -8.98
C GLN A 221 7.83 -2.21 -9.35
N LEU A 222 7.39 -1.06 -8.83
CA LEU A 222 5.99 -0.64 -9.04
C LEU A 222 5.64 -0.45 -10.51
N SER A 223 6.56 0.06 -11.35
CA SER A 223 6.34 0.22 -12.78
C SER A 223 6.12 -1.12 -13.50
N ASP A 224 6.77 -2.19 -13.04
CA ASP A 224 6.58 -3.53 -13.60
C ASP A 224 5.32 -4.22 -13.07
N LEU A 225 4.94 -3.91 -11.83
CA LEU A 225 3.75 -4.45 -11.17
C LEU A 225 2.46 -3.77 -11.63
N PHE A 226 2.53 -2.46 -11.90
CA PHE A 226 1.39 -1.59 -12.22
C PHE A 226 1.72 -0.63 -13.38
N PRO A 227 2.03 -1.15 -14.59
CA PRO A 227 2.50 -0.33 -15.71
C PRO A 227 1.48 0.69 -16.23
N GLU A 228 0.19 0.46 -15.99
CA GLU A 228 -0.91 1.33 -16.46
C GLU A 228 -1.02 2.66 -15.67
N HIS A 229 -0.21 2.84 -14.62
CA HIS A 229 -0.43 3.89 -13.62
C HIS A 229 0.81 4.70 -13.23
N LEU A 230 1.99 4.40 -13.80
CA LEU A 230 3.25 5.03 -13.42
C LEU A 230 4.05 5.57 -14.59
#